data_AF-A0A1D7VMC2-F1
#
_entry.id   AF-A0A1D7VMC2-F1
#
_cell.length_a   1.000
_cell.length_b   1.000
_cell.length_c   1.000
_cell.angle_alpha   90.00
_cell.angle_beta   90.00
_cell.angle_gamma   90.00
#
_symmetry.space_group_name_H-M   'P 1'
#
loop_
_entity.id
_entity.type
_entity.pdbx_description
1 polymer ?
#
loop_
_entity_poly.entity_id
_entity_poly.type
_entity_poly.pdbx_seq_one_letter_code
_entity_poly.pdbx_strand_id
1 'polypeptide(L)'
;MDAGHLTRLDDAGYEQLVLDNAHPPARDQEIWAALIDPALIDRTRDALNTLFQRNSSVLRKRREEREQFRLECFARGQAGKEEWFASKREYDAWRHRAANFSRTVQNALAEINRVKKEINRSINHQVAQNHRDRLRDLALAVHKHQAAHARSGGVAEQADYELWQALDSITVPIGPLSEPTSLRTMLDIYWTDVVPVDEAEERRARAERTMRTAPAGQAARFSGVPKARHVDNGKHLA
;
A
#
# COMPACT_ATOMS: atom_id res chain seq x y z
N MET A 1 21.53 4.84 8.62
CA MET A 1 22.00 5.75 7.53
C MET A 1 20.78 6.16 6.71
N ASP A 2 20.58 7.44 6.38
CA ASP A 2 19.38 7.94 5.68
C ASP A 2 19.52 7.85 4.14
N ALA A 3 18.41 7.59 3.42
CA ALA A 3 18.30 7.68 1.96
C ALA A 3 18.81 9.02 1.40
N GLY A 4 18.63 10.13 2.15
CA GLY A 4 19.19 11.44 1.80
C GLY A 4 20.73 11.50 1.78
N HIS A 5 21.40 10.63 2.53
CA HIS A 5 22.86 10.49 2.51
C HIS A 5 23.33 9.62 1.33
N LEU A 6 22.54 8.60 0.98
CA LEU A 6 22.86 7.66 -0.11
C LEU A 6 22.73 8.30 -1.50
N THR A 7 21.84 9.27 -1.67
CA THR A 7 21.71 10.02 -2.93
C THR A 7 22.96 10.82 -3.29
N ARG A 8 23.78 11.20 -2.29
CA ARG A 8 25.00 12.00 -2.48
C ARG A 8 26.24 11.17 -2.81
N LEU A 9 26.16 9.85 -2.70
CA LEU A 9 27.25 8.96 -3.10
C LEU A 9 27.43 8.99 -4.62
N ASP A 10 28.69 8.99 -5.05
CA ASP A 10 29.05 8.75 -6.44
C ASP A 10 28.66 7.33 -6.86
N ASP A 11 28.64 7.07 -8.17
CA ASP A 11 28.15 5.78 -8.68
C ASP A 11 29.03 4.60 -8.23
N ALA A 12 30.34 4.83 -8.08
CA ALA A 12 31.26 3.80 -7.62
C ALA A 12 31.05 3.46 -6.13
N GLY A 13 30.96 4.47 -5.26
CA GLY A 13 30.68 4.28 -3.84
C GLY A 13 29.29 3.68 -3.60
N TYR A 14 28.30 4.08 -4.41
CA TYR A 14 26.96 3.51 -4.36
C TYR A 14 26.95 2.05 -4.79
N GLU A 15 27.60 1.70 -5.91
CA GLU A 15 27.67 0.32 -6.39
C GLU A 15 28.34 -0.61 -5.38
N GLN A 16 29.43 -0.15 -4.73
CA GLN A 16 30.10 -0.90 -3.68
C GLN A 16 29.20 -1.11 -2.46
N LEU A 17 28.50 -0.07 -2.01
CA LEU A 17 27.56 -0.16 -0.89
C LEU A 17 26.43 -1.17 -1.17
N VAL A 18 25.88 -1.14 -2.39
CA VAL A 18 24.86 -2.09 -2.84
C VAL A 18 25.42 -3.51 -2.85
N LEU A 19 26.65 -3.70 -3.30
CA LEU A 19 27.30 -5.01 -3.32
C LEU A 19 27.51 -5.56 -1.90
N ASP A 20 28.02 -4.74 -0.99
CA ASP A 20 28.28 -5.13 0.40
C ASP A 20 27.00 -5.57 1.13
N ASN A 21 25.85 -5.04 0.71
CA ASN A 21 24.53 -5.35 1.29
C ASN A 21 23.68 -6.32 0.46
N ALA A 22 24.19 -6.84 -0.67
CA ALA A 22 23.45 -7.76 -1.54
C ALA A 22 23.27 -9.16 -0.92
N HIS A 23 24.13 -9.55 0.03
CA HIS A 23 24.10 -10.87 0.67
C HIS A 23 23.35 -10.81 2.01
N PRO A 24 22.15 -11.43 2.15
CA PRO A 24 21.32 -11.25 3.35
C PRO A 24 21.98 -11.58 4.69
N PRO A 25 22.82 -12.63 4.82
CA PRO A 25 23.52 -12.91 6.07
C PRO A 25 24.55 -11.86 6.51
N ALA A 26 25.09 -11.06 5.58
CA ALA A 26 26.14 -10.08 5.85
C ALA A 26 25.65 -8.62 5.73
N ARG A 27 24.40 -8.40 5.31
CA ARG A 27 23.86 -7.07 5.06
C ARG A 27 23.49 -6.36 6.35
N ASP A 28 23.66 -5.03 6.34
CA ASP A 28 23.04 -4.14 7.30
C ASP A 28 21.58 -3.90 6.89
N GLN A 29 20.65 -4.19 7.81
CA GLN A 29 19.22 -4.09 7.54
C GLN A 29 18.75 -2.63 7.38
N GLU A 30 19.36 -1.68 8.08
CA GLU A 30 19.00 -0.27 7.96
C GLU A 30 19.45 0.29 6.61
N ILE A 31 20.66 -0.06 6.19
CA ILE A 31 21.20 0.35 4.89
C ILE A 31 20.38 -0.29 3.77
N TRP A 32 20.06 -1.58 3.87
CA TRP A 32 19.21 -2.23 2.88
C TRP A 32 17.82 -1.62 2.80
N ALA A 33 17.20 -1.29 3.94
CA ALA A 33 15.91 -0.59 3.98
C ALA A 33 15.97 0.77 3.25
N ALA A 34 17.06 1.53 3.43
CA ALA A 34 17.27 2.77 2.71
C ALA A 34 17.53 2.56 1.21
N LEU A 35 18.21 1.48 0.81
CA LEU A 35 18.46 1.15 -0.61
C LEU A 35 17.20 0.72 -1.37
N ILE A 36 16.18 0.19 -0.67
CA ILE A 36 14.89 -0.19 -1.26
C ILE A 36 13.83 0.90 -1.12
N ASP A 37 14.19 2.09 -0.62
CA ASP A 37 13.31 3.24 -0.54
C ASP A 37 12.80 3.61 -1.95
N PRO A 38 11.52 4.04 -2.11
CA PRO A 38 10.96 4.40 -3.41
C PRO A 38 11.79 5.40 -4.21
N ALA A 39 12.53 6.31 -3.55
CA ALA A 39 13.38 7.28 -4.22
C ALA A 39 14.67 6.67 -4.79
N LEU A 40 15.15 5.55 -4.24
CA LEU A 40 16.44 4.93 -4.57
C LEU A 40 16.32 3.57 -5.25
N ILE A 41 15.14 2.94 -5.19
CA ILE A 41 14.92 1.55 -5.62
C ILE A 41 15.34 1.28 -7.07
N ASP A 42 15.16 2.25 -7.96
CA ASP A 42 15.55 2.14 -9.36
C ASP A 42 17.07 2.26 -9.54
N ARG A 43 17.72 3.18 -8.83
CA ARG A 43 19.18 3.30 -8.81
C ARG A 43 19.83 2.02 -8.27
N THR A 44 19.28 1.45 -7.19
CA THR A 44 19.75 0.18 -6.60
C THR A 44 19.60 -0.98 -7.57
N ARG A 45 18.46 -1.06 -8.26
CA ARG A 45 18.22 -2.08 -9.29
C ARG A 45 19.25 -1.96 -10.42
N ASP A 46 19.53 -0.76 -10.90
CA ASP A 46 20.47 -0.53 -12.01
C ASP A 46 21.92 -0.83 -11.61
N ALA A 47 22.31 -0.52 -10.37
CA ALA A 47 23.60 -0.92 -9.81
C ALA A 47 23.75 -2.45 -9.77
N LEU A 48 22.75 -3.18 -9.26
CA LEU A 48 22.77 -4.65 -9.24
C LEU A 48 22.77 -5.26 -10.65
N ASN A 49 22.03 -4.70 -11.60
CA ASN A 49 22.06 -5.13 -12.99
C ASN A 49 23.45 -4.94 -13.59
N THR A 50 24.09 -3.79 -13.33
CA THR A 50 25.45 -3.51 -13.79
C THR A 50 26.45 -4.54 -13.24
N LEU A 51 26.40 -4.83 -11.93
CA LEU A 51 27.22 -5.87 -11.29
C LEU A 51 26.99 -7.25 -11.91
N PHE A 52 25.74 -7.61 -12.17
CA PHE A 52 25.38 -8.88 -12.80
C PHE A 52 25.93 -9.00 -14.24
N GLN A 53 25.80 -7.93 -15.04
CA GLN A 53 26.32 -7.90 -16.40
C GLN A 53 27.85 -7.94 -16.43
N ARG A 54 28.53 -7.22 -15.52
CA ARG A 54 29.99 -7.29 -15.37
C ARG A 54 30.44 -8.72 -15.07
N ASN A 55 29.84 -9.39 -14.09
CA ASN A 55 30.19 -10.78 -13.77
C ASN A 55 29.90 -11.74 -14.93
N SER A 56 28.78 -11.55 -15.64
CA SER A 56 28.42 -12.35 -16.82
C SER A 56 29.42 -12.20 -17.96
N SER A 57 29.90 -10.96 -18.19
CA SER A 57 30.91 -10.67 -19.22
C SER A 57 32.25 -11.32 -18.89
N VAL A 58 32.68 -11.26 -17.62
CA VAL A 58 33.90 -11.93 -17.14
C VAL A 58 33.79 -13.44 -17.25
N LEU A 59 32.65 -14.03 -16.87
CA LEU A 59 32.38 -15.47 -17.04
C LEU A 59 32.50 -15.90 -18.50
N ARG A 60 31.97 -15.12 -19.44
CA ARG A 60 32.06 -15.40 -20.87
C ARG A 60 33.51 -15.33 -21.36
N LYS A 61 34.20 -14.23 -21.07
CA LYS A 61 35.60 -14.02 -21.47
C LYS A 61 36.51 -15.14 -20.95
N ARG A 62 36.41 -15.47 -19.65
CA ARG A 62 37.25 -16.52 -19.05
C ARG A 62 36.92 -17.91 -19.57
N ARG A 63 35.68 -18.16 -20.01
CA ARG A 63 35.30 -19.41 -20.68
C ARG A 63 35.99 -19.51 -22.05
N GLU A 64 36.01 -18.41 -22.82
CA GLU A 64 36.69 -18.35 -24.12
C GLU A 64 38.21 -18.55 -23.96
N GLU A 65 38.85 -17.84 -23.03
CA GLU A 65 40.26 -18.01 -22.66
C GLU A 65 40.56 -19.46 -22.24
N ARG A 66 39.66 -20.08 -21.47
CA ARG A 66 39.81 -21.46 -21.02
C ARG A 66 39.71 -22.45 -22.17
N GLU A 67 38.83 -22.23 -23.15
CA GLU A 67 38.76 -23.07 -24.35
C GLU A 67 40.01 -22.92 -25.23
N GLN A 68 40.53 -21.70 -25.39
CA GLN A 68 41.79 -21.45 -26.10
C GLN A 68 42.95 -22.19 -25.43
N PHE A 69 43.09 -22.05 -24.11
CA PHE A 69 44.10 -22.75 -23.33
C PHE A 69 43.98 -24.28 -23.46
N ARG A 70 42.75 -24.82 -23.53
CA ARG A 70 42.50 -26.25 -23.78
C ARG A 70 43.08 -26.69 -25.12
N LEU A 71 42.80 -25.93 -26.18
CA LEU A 71 43.27 -26.24 -27.54
C LEU A 71 44.80 -26.20 -27.62
N GLU A 72 45.43 -25.18 -27.03
CA GLU A 72 46.89 -25.05 -26.97
C GLU A 72 47.55 -26.20 -26.20
N CYS A 73 47.01 -26.57 -25.04
CA CYS A 73 47.48 -27.70 -24.24
C CYS A 73 47.39 -29.02 -25.01
N PHE A 74 46.27 -29.26 -25.69
CA PHE A 74 46.06 -30.51 -26.42
C PHE A 74 46.96 -30.61 -27.67
N ALA A 75 47.31 -29.48 -28.29
CA ALA A 75 48.27 -29.43 -29.39
C ALA A 75 49.70 -29.82 -28.95
N ARG A 76 50.06 -29.61 -27.68
CA ARG A 76 51.37 -29.99 -27.10
C ARG A 76 51.47 -31.48 -26.72
N GLY A 77 50.43 -32.27 -26.97
CA GLY A 77 50.42 -33.70 -26.67
C GLY A 77 50.20 -34.02 -25.19
N GLN A 78 50.83 -35.09 -24.69
CA GLN A 78 50.54 -35.63 -23.36
C GLN A 78 50.91 -34.68 -22.22
N ALA A 79 52.07 -34.02 -22.29
CA ALA A 79 52.51 -33.07 -21.28
C ALA A 79 51.54 -31.87 -21.14
N GLY A 80 51.00 -31.37 -22.25
CA GLY A 80 50.01 -30.30 -22.20
C GLY A 80 48.65 -30.74 -21.66
N LYS A 81 48.24 -32.00 -21.86
CA LYS A 81 47.01 -32.54 -21.23
C LYS A 81 47.14 -32.54 -19.69
N GLU A 82 48.30 -32.88 -19.16
CA GLU A 82 48.56 -32.85 -17.71
C GLU A 82 48.46 -31.42 -17.15
N GLU A 83 49.03 -30.44 -17.86
CA GLU A 83 48.91 -29.00 -17.54
C GLU A 83 47.44 -28.52 -17.53
N TRP A 84 46.65 -28.96 -18.52
CA TRP A 84 45.22 -28.69 -18.58
C TRP A 84 44.46 -29.26 -17.37
N PHE A 85 44.74 -30.50 -16.99
CA PHE A 85 44.08 -31.13 -15.84
C PHE A 85 44.50 -30.52 -14.51
N ALA A 86 45.77 -30.12 -14.36
CA ALA A 86 46.27 -29.45 -13.16
C ALA A 86 45.55 -28.10 -12.93
N SER A 87 45.39 -27.30 -13.99
CA SER A 87 44.72 -25.99 -13.92
C SER A 87 43.19 -26.06 -13.78
N LYS A 88 42.58 -27.24 -13.97
CA LYS A 88 41.11 -27.41 -13.91
C LYS A 88 40.54 -27.08 -12.54
N ARG A 89 41.21 -27.50 -11.47
CA ARG A 89 40.76 -27.27 -10.09
C ARG A 89 40.64 -25.80 -9.75
N GLU A 90 41.62 -25.00 -10.17
CA GLU A 90 41.62 -23.57 -9.92
C GLU A 90 40.49 -22.86 -10.69
N TYR A 91 40.31 -23.22 -11.97
CA TYR A 91 39.22 -22.70 -12.79
C TYR A 91 37.85 -23.07 -12.21
N ASP A 92 37.66 -24.33 -11.80
CA ASP A 92 36.41 -24.78 -11.21
C ASP A 92 36.12 -24.05 -9.89
N ALA A 93 37.11 -23.91 -9.01
CA ALA A 93 36.97 -23.16 -7.75
C ALA A 93 36.58 -21.70 -8.01
N TRP A 94 37.20 -21.05 -9.00
CA TRP A 94 36.81 -19.69 -9.39
C TRP A 94 35.40 -19.63 -9.96
N ARG A 95 35.03 -20.56 -10.86
CA ARG A 95 33.69 -20.61 -11.49
C ARG A 95 32.61 -20.78 -10.43
N HIS A 96 32.85 -21.60 -9.41
CA HIS A 96 31.93 -21.76 -8.28
C HIS A 96 31.75 -20.44 -7.51
N ARG A 97 32.84 -19.71 -7.22
CA ARG A 97 32.75 -18.38 -6.58
C ARG A 97 31.96 -17.39 -7.43
N ALA A 98 32.24 -17.30 -8.73
CA ALA A 98 31.52 -16.42 -9.65
C ALA A 98 30.03 -16.78 -9.79
N ALA A 99 29.69 -18.07 -9.76
CA ALA A 99 28.31 -18.53 -9.78
C ALA A 99 27.55 -18.17 -8.48
N ASN A 100 28.21 -18.30 -7.33
CA ASN A 100 27.64 -17.90 -6.03
C ASN A 100 27.41 -16.38 -5.97
N PHE A 101 28.33 -15.58 -6.50
CA PHE A 101 28.14 -14.14 -6.68
C PHE A 101 26.91 -13.84 -7.54
N SER A 102 26.79 -14.44 -8.73
CA SER A 102 25.63 -14.25 -9.61
C SER A 102 24.32 -14.59 -8.90
N ARG A 103 24.29 -15.71 -8.15
CA ARG A 103 23.10 -16.11 -7.39
C ARG A 103 22.73 -15.08 -6.33
N THR A 104 23.71 -14.53 -5.62
CA THR A 104 23.50 -13.50 -4.60
C THR A 104 22.89 -12.24 -5.19
N VAL A 105 23.47 -11.73 -6.29
CA VAL A 105 22.96 -10.55 -7.00
C VAL A 105 21.57 -10.80 -7.58
N GLN A 106 21.31 -11.99 -8.14
CA GLN A 106 19.98 -12.34 -8.66
C GLN A 106 18.92 -12.40 -7.57
N ASN A 107 19.24 -12.94 -6.39
CA ASN A 107 18.33 -12.96 -5.25
C ASN A 107 18.01 -11.55 -4.77
N ALA A 108 19.02 -10.68 -4.67
CA ALA A 108 18.84 -9.26 -4.32
C ALA A 108 17.94 -8.54 -5.36
N LEU A 109 18.16 -8.78 -6.66
CA LEU A 109 17.30 -8.25 -7.73
C LEU A 109 15.86 -8.75 -7.62
N ALA A 110 15.65 -10.03 -7.28
CA ALA A 110 14.32 -10.58 -7.09
C ALA A 110 13.59 -9.93 -5.91
N GLU A 111 14.29 -9.67 -4.80
CA GLU A 111 13.77 -8.94 -3.64
C GLU A 111 13.35 -7.51 -4.02
N ILE A 112 14.23 -6.76 -4.69
CA ILE A 112 13.94 -5.39 -5.12
C ILE A 112 12.74 -5.35 -6.07
N ASN A 113 12.66 -6.26 -7.04
CA ASN A 113 11.53 -6.31 -7.95
C ASN A 113 10.20 -6.62 -7.24
N ARG A 114 10.24 -7.45 -6.18
CA ARG A 114 9.07 -7.72 -5.34
C ARG A 114 8.64 -6.47 -4.59
N VAL A 115 9.58 -5.74 -3.96
CA VAL A 115 9.29 -4.49 -3.24
C VAL A 115 8.73 -3.44 -4.20
N LYS A 116 9.35 -3.25 -5.37
CA LYS A 116 8.86 -2.33 -6.40
C LYS A 116 7.44 -2.67 -6.86
N LYS A 117 7.14 -3.95 -7.05
CA LYS A 117 5.80 -4.40 -7.42
C LYS A 117 4.77 -4.07 -6.35
N GLU A 118 5.13 -4.22 -5.08
CA GLU A 118 4.24 -3.89 -3.95
C GLU A 118 4.00 -2.38 -3.86
N ILE A 119 5.04 -1.55 -4.01
CA ILE A 119 4.92 -0.08 -4.05
C ILE A 119 3.98 0.34 -5.21
N ASN A 120 4.17 -0.21 -6.40
CA ASN A 120 3.30 0.11 -7.54
C ASN A 120 1.85 -0.32 -7.29
N ARG A 121 1.65 -1.45 -6.61
CA ARG A 121 0.32 -1.94 -6.26
C ARG A 121 -0.36 -1.03 -5.25
N SER A 122 0.36 -0.57 -4.21
CA SER A 122 -0.19 0.34 -3.20
C SER A 122 -0.56 1.69 -3.81
N ILE A 123 0.31 2.26 -4.66
CA ILE A 123 0.04 3.50 -5.38
C ILE A 123 -1.20 3.36 -6.26
N ASN A 124 -1.28 2.30 -7.07
CA ASN A 124 -2.44 2.08 -7.94
C ASN A 124 -3.73 1.89 -7.14
N HIS A 125 -3.68 1.18 -6.01
CA HIS A 125 -4.84 1.03 -5.14
C HIS A 125 -5.26 2.38 -4.53
N GLN A 126 -4.31 3.17 -4.04
CA GLN A 126 -4.59 4.49 -3.47
C GLN A 126 -5.17 5.44 -4.52
N VAL A 127 -4.62 5.45 -5.73
CA VAL A 127 -5.15 6.22 -6.87
C VAL A 127 -6.58 5.77 -7.21
N ALA A 128 -6.83 4.46 -7.29
CA ALA A 128 -8.17 3.93 -7.55
C ALA A 128 -9.18 4.31 -6.45
N GLN A 129 -8.78 4.27 -5.17
CA GLN A 129 -9.64 4.71 -4.06
C GLN A 129 -9.90 6.21 -4.13
N ASN A 130 -8.87 7.04 -4.32
CA ASN A 130 -9.03 8.48 -4.48
C ASN A 130 -9.98 8.84 -5.64
N HIS A 131 -9.93 8.10 -6.76
CA HIS A 131 -10.87 8.29 -7.87
C HIS A 131 -12.30 7.89 -7.49
N ARG A 132 -12.49 6.80 -6.75
CA ARG A 132 -13.81 6.38 -6.25
C ARG A 132 -14.40 7.40 -5.28
N ASP A 133 -13.58 7.94 -4.37
CA ASP A 133 -14.01 8.97 -3.42
C ASP A 133 -14.42 10.26 -4.14
N ARG A 134 -13.63 10.72 -5.13
CA ARG A 134 -14.01 11.87 -5.96
C ARG A 134 -15.27 11.64 -6.78
N LEU A 135 -15.47 10.43 -7.31
CA LEU A 135 -16.70 10.06 -8.01
C LEU A 135 -17.91 10.06 -7.06
N ARG A 136 -17.72 9.60 -5.82
CA ARG A 136 -18.75 9.67 -4.77
C ARG A 136 -19.10 11.12 -4.44
N ASP A 137 -18.10 11.97 -4.19
CA ASP A 137 -18.31 13.39 -3.89
C ASP A 137 -19.05 14.11 -5.01
N LEU A 138 -18.67 13.84 -6.27
CA LEU A 138 -19.36 14.35 -7.45
C LEU A 138 -20.82 13.88 -7.50
N ALA A 139 -21.06 12.58 -7.32
CA ALA A 139 -22.40 12.01 -7.35
C ALA A 139 -23.29 12.62 -6.25
N LEU A 140 -22.77 12.79 -5.03
CA LEU A 140 -23.47 13.44 -3.93
C LEU A 140 -23.76 14.92 -4.22
N ALA A 141 -22.82 15.66 -4.81
CA ALA A 141 -23.02 17.05 -5.18
C ALA A 141 -24.14 17.21 -6.23
N VAL A 142 -24.15 16.35 -7.26
CA VAL A 142 -25.19 16.33 -8.29
C VAL A 142 -26.56 15.97 -7.68
N HIS A 143 -26.60 14.98 -6.79
CA HIS A 143 -27.84 14.60 -6.09
C HIS A 143 -28.37 15.74 -5.20
N LYS A 144 -27.49 16.42 -4.46
CA LYS A 144 -27.86 17.60 -3.65
C LYS A 144 -28.38 18.74 -4.50
N HIS A 145 -27.78 18.97 -5.68
CA HIS A 145 -28.25 19.94 -6.66
C HIS A 145 -29.66 19.60 -7.15
N GLN A 146 -29.89 18.36 -7.57
CA GLN A 146 -31.21 17.88 -8.00
C GLN A 146 -32.26 18.08 -6.90
N ALA A 147 -31.94 17.74 -5.65
CA ALA A 147 -32.83 17.94 -4.52
C ALA A 147 -33.09 19.42 -4.21
N ALA A 148 -32.09 20.29 -4.34
CA ALA A 148 -32.25 21.74 -4.17
C ALA A 148 -33.14 22.34 -5.26
N HIS A 149 -32.97 21.90 -6.51
CA HIS A 149 -33.79 22.31 -7.64
C HIS A 149 -35.25 21.87 -7.49
N ALA A 150 -35.48 20.63 -7.00
CA ALA A 150 -36.83 20.16 -6.69
C ALA A 150 -37.50 21.01 -5.59
N ARG A 151 -36.74 21.47 -4.59
CA ARG A 151 -37.26 22.34 -3.51
C ARG A 151 -37.56 23.77 -3.97
N SER A 152 -36.82 24.32 -4.93
CA SER A 152 -37.04 25.68 -5.44
C SER A 152 -38.24 25.77 -6.38
N GLY A 153 -38.77 24.63 -6.86
CA GLY A 153 -39.95 24.58 -7.73
C GLY A 153 -39.72 25.13 -9.13
N GLY A 154 -38.47 25.33 -9.54
CA GLY A 154 -38.10 25.76 -10.89
C GLY A 154 -38.25 24.65 -11.93
N VAL A 155 -38.32 25.02 -13.21
CA VAL A 155 -38.17 24.09 -14.34
C VAL A 155 -36.69 23.93 -14.62
N ALA A 156 -36.18 22.70 -14.59
CA ALA A 156 -34.77 22.42 -14.81
C ALA A 156 -34.38 22.67 -16.26
N GLU A 157 -33.18 23.19 -16.49
CA GLU A 157 -32.66 23.39 -17.84
C GLU A 157 -32.24 22.04 -18.44
N GLN A 158 -32.14 21.98 -19.77
CA GLN A 158 -31.72 20.77 -20.48
C GLN A 158 -30.34 20.26 -19.98
N ALA A 159 -29.43 21.17 -19.66
CA ALA A 159 -28.11 20.85 -19.11
C ALA A 159 -28.19 20.16 -17.73
N ASP A 160 -29.17 20.54 -16.90
CA ASP A 160 -29.39 19.91 -15.59
C ASP A 160 -29.90 18.47 -15.75
N TYR A 161 -30.82 18.24 -16.70
CA TYR A 161 -31.30 16.89 -17.01
C TYR A 161 -30.18 15.98 -17.53
N GLU A 162 -29.32 16.49 -18.42
CA GLU A 162 -28.17 15.74 -18.93
C GLU A 162 -27.19 15.38 -17.81
N LEU A 163 -26.92 16.33 -16.91
CA LEU A 163 -26.10 16.10 -15.73
C LEU A 163 -26.71 15.04 -14.79
N TRP A 164 -28.03 15.07 -14.56
CA TRP A 164 -28.70 14.08 -13.72
C TRP A 164 -28.78 12.71 -14.38
N GLN A 165 -28.91 12.65 -15.70
CA GLN A 165 -28.88 11.40 -16.46
C GLN A 165 -27.49 10.75 -16.43
N ALA A 166 -26.42 11.53 -16.29
CA ALA A 166 -25.06 11.00 -16.12
C ALA A 166 -24.91 10.10 -14.89
N LEU A 167 -25.75 10.25 -13.86
CA LEU A 167 -25.76 9.36 -12.69
C LEU A 167 -26.27 7.95 -13.02
N ASP A 168 -27.08 7.77 -14.07
CA ASP A 168 -27.54 6.45 -14.51
C ASP A 168 -26.54 5.76 -15.45
N SER A 169 -25.83 6.55 -16.26
CA SER A 169 -24.93 6.02 -17.29
C SER A 169 -23.55 5.66 -16.77
N ILE A 170 -23.05 6.38 -15.77
CA ILE A 170 -21.75 6.08 -15.15
C ILE A 170 -21.93 4.91 -14.18
N THR A 171 -21.14 3.85 -14.39
CA THR A 171 -21.16 2.65 -13.55
C THR A 171 -19.82 2.42 -12.85
N VAL A 172 -19.88 1.85 -11.65
CA VAL A 172 -18.72 1.45 -10.85
C VAL A 172 -18.81 -0.06 -10.61
N PRO A 173 -17.72 -0.82 -10.79
CA PRO A 173 -17.71 -2.24 -10.49
C PRO A 173 -17.76 -2.49 -8.99
N ILE A 174 -18.68 -3.33 -8.53
CA ILE A 174 -18.85 -3.72 -7.12
C ILE A 174 -18.69 -5.23 -6.94
N GLY A 175 -18.19 -5.62 -5.78
CA GLY A 175 -18.16 -7.01 -5.34
C GLY A 175 -17.08 -7.86 -6.03
N PRO A 176 -16.97 -9.15 -5.65
CA PRO A 176 -15.94 -10.05 -6.17
C PRO A 176 -16.08 -10.34 -7.67
N LEU A 177 -17.28 -10.17 -8.23
CA LEU A 177 -17.57 -10.37 -9.65
C LEU A 177 -17.47 -9.09 -10.49
N SER A 178 -17.13 -7.95 -9.88
CA SER A 178 -17.02 -6.63 -10.56
C SER A 178 -18.27 -6.24 -11.34
N GLU A 179 -19.44 -6.43 -10.73
CA GLU A 179 -20.72 -6.13 -11.38
C GLU A 179 -20.89 -4.62 -11.57
N PRO A 180 -21.21 -4.14 -12.79
CA PRO A 180 -21.36 -2.72 -13.07
C PRO A 180 -22.62 -2.19 -12.41
N THR A 181 -22.47 -1.26 -11.46
CA THR A 181 -23.59 -0.64 -10.74
C THR A 181 -23.59 0.87 -10.98
N SER A 182 -24.73 1.45 -11.35
CA SER A 182 -24.82 2.90 -11.65
C SER A 182 -24.57 3.77 -10.41
N LEU A 183 -24.11 5.00 -10.62
CA LEU A 183 -23.92 5.96 -9.53
C LEU A 183 -25.23 6.27 -8.81
N ARG A 184 -26.37 6.26 -9.49
CA ARG A 184 -27.69 6.41 -8.86
C ARG A 184 -27.97 5.28 -7.87
N THR A 185 -27.80 4.03 -8.29
CA THR A 185 -27.95 2.87 -7.40
C THR A 185 -26.93 2.91 -6.24
N MET A 186 -25.71 3.41 -6.50
CA MET A 186 -24.72 3.63 -5.45
C MET A 186 -25.19 4.65 -4.42
N LEU A 187 -25.74 5.79 -4.85
CA LEU A 187 -26.30 6.81 -3.97
C LEU A 187 -27.46 6.29 -3.13
N ASP A 188 -28.37 5.55 -3.75
CA ASP A 188 -29.59 5.10 -3.10
C ASP A 188 -29.34 3.99 -2.08
N ILE A 189 -28.47 3.03 -2.40
CA ILE A 189 -28.29 1.80 -1.61
C ILE A 189 -27.04 1.83 -0.72
N TYR A 190 -25.94 2.42 -1.20
CA TYR A 190 -24.61 2.23 -0.59
C TYR A 190 -24.00 3.51 -0.01
N TRP A 191 -24.31 4.67 -0.60
CA TRP A 191 -23.78 5.98 -0.20
C TRP A 191 -24.83 6.89 0.42
N THR A 192 -26.02 6.36 0.71
CA THR A 192 -27.04 7.06 1.47
C THR A 192 -26.37 7.63 2.72
N ASP A 193 -26.51 8.95 2.92
CA ASP A 193 -25.99 9.65 4.10
C ASP A 193 -26.54 8.94 5.34
N VAL A 194 -25.79 7.99 5.88
CA VAL A 194 -25.89 7.62 7.29
C VAL A 194 -25.41 8.87 7.98
N VAL A 195 -26.36 9.76 8.29
CA VAL A 195 -26.14 10.80 9.29
C VAL A 195 -25.57 10.04 10.48
N PRO A 196 -24.29 10.25 10.85
CA PRO A 196 -23.77 9.60 12.03
C PRO A 196 -24.70 10.02 13.15
N VAL A 197 -25.35 9.05 13.78
CA VAL A 197 -26.22 9.30 14.92
C VAL A 197 -25.35 10.06 15.92
N ASP A 198 -25.69 11.31 16.18
CA ASP A 198 -24.99 12.11 17.19
C ASP A 198 -24.99 11.29 18.48
N GLU A 199 -23.87 11.23 19.21
CA GLU A 199 -23.80 10.55 20.50
C GLU A 199 -24.94 11.01 21.44
N ALA A 200 -25.46 12.22 21.25
CA ALA A 200 -26.65 12.71 21.92
C ALA A 200 -27.94 11.96 21.53
N GLU A 201 -28.19 11.71 20.25
CA GLU A 201 -29.33 10.92 19.76
C GLU A 201 -29.19 9.44 20.11
N GLU A 202 -27.99 8.89 20.05
CA GLU A 202 -27.71 7.51 20.41
C GLU A 202 -27.93 7.28 21.91
N ARG A 203 -27.50 8.23 22.76
CA ARG A 203 -27.82 8.25 24.19
C ARG A 203 -29.31 8.37 24.46
N ARG A 204 -30.03 9.21 23.69
CA ARG A 204 -31.49 9.39 23.84
C ARG A 204 -32.26 8.12 23.47
N ALA A 205 -31.92 7.50 22.35
CA ALA A 205 -32.51 6.25 21.89
C ALA A 205 -32.16 5.06 22.80
N ARG A 206 -30.99 5.08 23.43
CA ARG A 206 -30.59 4.09 24.45
C ARG A 206 -31.37 4.30 25.75
N ALA A 207 -31.56 5.55 26.18
CA ALA A 207 -32.37 5.89 27.35
C ALA A 207 -33.84 5.48 27.16
N GLU A 208 -34.44 5.77 26.00
CA GLU A 208 -35.81 5.34 25.68
C GLU A 208 -35.96 3.82 25.65
N ARG A 209 -35.02 3.09 25.03
CA ARG A 209 -35.03 1.63 25.03
C ARG A 209 -34.91 1.04 26.44
N THR A 210 -34.07 1.65 27.29
CA THR A 210 -33.87 1.22 28.68
C THR A 210 -35.11 1.52 29.54
N MET A 211 -35.79 2.64 29.30
CA MET A 211 -37.05 2.98 29.99
C MET A 211 -38.21 2.08 29.55
N ARG A 212 -38.24 1.65 28.28
CA ARG A 212 -39.27 0.76 27.75
C ARG A 212 -39.15 -0.68 28.24
N THR A 213 -37.94 -1.11 28.59
CA THR A 213 -37.64 -2.46 29.12
C THR A 213 -37.45 -2.50 30.63
N ALA A 214 -37.49 -1.36 31.32
CA ALA A 214 -37.42 -1.31 32.77
C ALA A 214 -38.67 -1.98 33.39
N PRO A 215 -38.51 -2.98 34.27
CA PRO A 215 -39.63 -3.55 35.00
C PRO A 215 -40.32 -2.46 35.82
N ALA A 216 -41.65 -2.38 35.70
CA ALA A 216 -42.47 -1.39 36.39
C ALA A 216 -42.16 -1.40 37.91
N GLY A 217 -41.41 -0.39 38.39
CA GLY A 217 -41.04 -0.35 39.80
C GLY A 217 -40.04 0.72 40.28
N GLN A 218 -39.44 1.54 39.41
CA GLN A 218 -38.48 2.58 39.89
C GLN A 218 -38.63 3.99 39.27
N ALA A 219 -39.76 4.30 38.65
CA ALA A 219 -40.03 5.65 38.14
C ALA A 219 -40.27 6.72 39.25
N ALA A 220 -40.29 6.34 40.53
CA ALA A 220 -40.62 7.25 41.63
C ALA A 220 -39.40 7.89 42.35
N ARG A 221 -38.17 7.78 41.82
CA ARG A 221 -36.97 8.35 42.47
C ARG A 221 -36.43 9.63 41.84
N PHE A 222 -37.05 10.12 40.77
CA PHE A 222 -36.78 11.44 40.18
C PHE A 222 -38.05 12.27 40.06
N SER A 223 -38.79 12.43 41.16
CA SER A 223 -39.68 13.58 41.32
C SER A 223 -39.13 14.44 42.46
N GLY A 224 -38.41 15.50 42.08
CA GLY A 224 -37.94 16.54 43.00
C GLY A 224 -39.12 17.36 43.51
N VAL A 225 -39.96 16.76 44.35
CA VAL A 225 -41.04 17.46 45.06
C VAL A 225 -40.56 17.70 46.50
N PRO A 226 -40.35 18.95 46.93
CA PRO A 226 -39.99 19.24 48.31
C PRO A 226 -41.16 18.87 49.24
N LYS A 227 -40.87 18.00 50.21
CA LYS A 227 -41.80 17.58 51.26
C LYS A 227 -42.07 18.78 52.18
N ALA A 228 -43.26 19.36 52.09
CA ALA A 228 -43.71 20.44 52.96
C ALA A 228 -43.67 19.99 54.43
N ARG A 229 -42.88 20.70 55.25
CA ARG A 229 -42.79 20.51 56.69
C ARG A 229 -43.90 21.33 57.35
N HIS A 230 -44.83 20.64 58.00
CA HIS A 230 -45.87 21.24 58.83
C HIS A 230 -45.21 21.96 60.02
N VAL A 231 -45.45 23.26 60.16
CA VAL A 231 -45.04 24.05 61.34
C VAL A 231 -46.31 24.38 62.09
N ASP A 232 -46.46 23.78 63.28
CA ASP A 232 -47.49 24.12 64.26
C ASP A 232 -47.28 25.56 64.74
N ASN A 233 -48.19 26.45 64.38
CA ASN A 233 -48.34 27.76 65.01
C ASN A 233 -49.46 27.70 66.04
N GLY A 234 -49.12 27.21 67.24
CA GLY A 234 -49.86 27.55 68.44
C GLY A 234 -49.36 28.88 68.99
N LYS A 235 -50.21 29.91 69.00
CA LYS A 235 -50.46 30.81 70.16
C LYS A 235 -51.49 31.90 69.82
N HIS A 236 -52.61 31.79 70.54
CA HIS A 236 -53.44 32.85 71.15
C HIS A 236 -53.89 34.06 70.32
N LEU A 237 -55.18 34.01 69.97
CA LEU A 237 -56.06 35.18 70.00
C LEU A 237 -56.62 35.35 71.42
N ALA A 238 -56.87 36.60 71.77
CA ALA A 238 -57.41 37.11 73.02
C ALA A 238 -58.79 36.55 73.39
#